data_AF-A0A7G2TPF9-F1
#
_entry.id   AF-A0A7G2TPF9-F1
#
_cell.length_a   1.000
_cell.length_b   1.000
_cell.length_c   1.000
_cell.angle_alpha   90.00
_cell.angle_beta   90.00
_cell.angle_gamma   90.00
#
_symmetry.space_group_name_H-M   'P 1'
#
loop_
_entity.id
_entity.type
_entity.pdbx_description
1 polymer ?
#
loop_
_entity_poly.entity_id
_entity_poly.type
_entity_poly.pdbx_seq_one_letter_code
_entity_poly.pdbx_strand_id
1 'polypeptide(L)' 'MSGTPLPSGTSDVLAMPASKIPEAIDALVKRRKFSGLVSRIHRDLNSADPARRSMGALALKRLGFPE' A
#
# COMPACT_ATOMS: atom_id res chain seq x y z
N MET A 1 -23.68 2.24 -0.20
CA MET A 1 -22.36 1.86 0.37
C MET A 1 -21.28 2.25 -0.62
N SER A 2 -20.73 3.46 -0.49
CA SER A 2 -19.64 3.94 -1.34
C SER A 2 -18.32 3.39 -0.78
N GLY A 3 -18.03 2.12 -1.06
CA GLY A 3 -16.80 1.49 -0.58
C GLY A 3 -15.60 2.20 -1.19
N THR A 4 -14.74 2.79 -0.36
CA THR A 4 -13.47 3.34 -0.82
C THR A 4 -12.71 2.21 -1.53
N PRO A 5 -12.26 2.40 -2.78
CA PRO A 5 -11.55 1.34 -3.50
C PRO A 5 -10.33 0.92 -2.68
N LEU A 6 -10.20 -0.39 -2.46
CA LEU A 6 -9.09 -0.92 -1.67
C LEU A 6 -7.80 -0.88 -2.49
N PRO A 7 -6.68 -0.49 -1.87
CA PRO A 7 -5.43 -0.39 -2.60
C PRO A 7 -4.96 -1.79 -2.99
N SER A 8 -4.56 -1.91 -4.24
CA SER A 8 -4.07 -3.14 -4.85
C SER A 8 -2.56 -3.11 -5.05
N GLY A 9 -1.94 -1.93 -5.04
CA GLY A 9 -0.50 -1.76 -5.15
C GLY A 9 -0.01 -0.41 -4.63
N THR A 10 1.27 -0.15 -4.86
CA THR A 10 2.02 1.03 -4.39
C THR A 10 1.33 2.34 -4.77
N SER A 11 0.96 2.52 -6.04
CA SER A 11 0.32 3.76 -6.52
C SER A 11 -1.01 4.05 -5.83
N ASP A 12 -1.80 3.02 -5.52
CA ASP A 12 -3.09 3.18 -4.85
C ASP A 12 -2.90 3.66 -3.41
N VAL A 13 -1.91 3.11 -2.69
CA VAL A 13 -1.54 3.58 -1.35
C VAL A 13 -1.06 5.03 -1.38
N LEU A 14 -0.32 5.41 -2.42
CA LEU A 14 0.20 6.77 -2.57
C LEU A 14 -0.86 7.79 -3.00
N ALA A 15 -1.86 7.37 -3.75
CA ALA A 15 -2.98 8.23 -4.16
C ALA A 15 -4.05 8.37 -3.06
N MET A 16 -4.10 7.45 -2.10
CA MET A 16 -5.10 7.44 -1.04
C MET A 16 -4.87 8.57 -0.01
N PRO A 17 -5.94 9.26 0.44
CA PRO A 17 -5.84 10.17 1.58
C PRO A 17 -5.37 9.45 2.85
N ALA A 18 -4.44 10.05 3.59
CA ALA A 18 -3.88 9.43 4.80
C ALA A 18 -4.95 9.05 5.84
N SER A 19 -6.02 9.85 5.96
CA SER A 19 -7.16 9.58 6.84
C SER A 19 -7.96 8.31 6.49
N LYS A 20 -7.79 7.79 5.27
CA LYS A 20 -8.47 6.57 4.78
C LYS A 20 -7.63 5.30 4.88
N ILE A 21 -6.33 5.43 5.18
CA ILE A 21 -5.42 4.29 5.26
C ILE A 21 -5.84 3.28 6.34
N PRO A 22 -6.20 3.69 7.59
CA PRO A 22 -6.61 2.73 8.61
C PRO A 22 -7.85 1.92 8.20
N GLU A 23 -8.85 2.58 7.61
CA GLU A 23 -10.08 1.94 7.11
C GLU A 23 -9.77 0.95 5.97
N ALA A 24 -8.88 1.32 5.04
CA ALA A 24 -8.45 0.46 3.95
C ALA A 24 -7.67 -0.77 4.43
N ILE A 25 -6.80 -0.60 5.43
CA ILE A 25 -6.05 -1.71 6.04
C ILE A 25 -7.02 -2.69 6.72
N ASP A 26 -7.95 -2.20 7.54
CA ASP A 26 -8.96 -3.04 8.21
C ASP A 26 -9.78 -3.85 7.18
N ALA A 27 -10.24 -3.20 6.10
CA ALA A 27 -10.96 -3.87 5.03
C ALA A 27 -10.10 -4.90 4.26
N LEU A 28 -8.82 -4.63 4.03
CA LEU A 28 -7.89 -5.58 3.41
C LEU A 28 -7.60 -6.78 4.31
N VAL A 29 -7.48 -6.58 5.62
CA VAL A 29 -7.30 -7.66 6.61
C VAL A 29 -8.54 -8.55 6.64
N LYS A 30 -9.73 -7.96 6.76
CA LYS A 30 -11.02 -8.69 6.72
C LYS A 30 -11.18 -9.52 5.43
N ARG A 31 -10.66 -9.01 4.31
CA ARG A 31 -10.68 -9.71 3.00
C ARG A 31 -9.48 -10.61 2.75
N ARG A 32 -8.56 -10.78 3.72
CA ARG A 32 -7.31 -11.56 3.58
C ARG A 32 -6.43 -11.14 2.39
N LYS A 33 -6.44 -9.85 2.05
CA LYS A 33 -5.70 -9.26 0.91
C LYS A 33 -4.51 -8.40 1.31
N PHE A 34 -4.33 -8.13 2.60
CA PHE A 34 -3.27 -7.24 3.10
C PHE A 34 -1.86 -7.75 2.78
N SER A 35 -1.58 -9.04 3.01
CA SER A 35 -0.28 -9.65 2.67
C SER A 35 0.03 -9.56 1.18
N GLY A 36 -0.99 -9.67 0.32
CA GLY A 36 -0.86 -9.53 -1.13
C GLY A 36 -0.49 -8.10 -1.54
N LEU A 37 -1.06 -7.09 -0.89
CA LEU A 37 -0.67 -5.69 -1.08
C LEU A 37 0.79 -5.47 -0.67
N VAL A 38 1.16 -5.88 0.55
CA VAL A 38 2.52 -5.71 1.07
C VAL A 38 3.55 -6.42 0.18
N SER A 39 3.25 -7.63 -0.30
CA SER A 39 4.13 -8.37 -1.23
C SER A 39 4.37 -7.62 -2.55
N ARG A 40 3.36 -6.91 -3.08
CA ARG A 40 3.52 -6.10 -4.29
C ARG A 40 4.37 -4.86 -4.03
N ILE A 41 4.18 -4.21 -2.88
CA ILE A 41 5.01 -3.06 -2.47
C ILE A 41 6.48 -3.48 -2.30
N HIS A 42 6.75 -4.64 -1.67
CA HIS A 42 8.10 -5.17 -1.58
C HIS A 42 8.71 -5.52 -2.95
N ARG A 43 7.89 -5.93 -3.93
CA ARG A 43 8.38 -6.14 -5.30
C ARG A 43 8.85 -4.82 -5.92
N ASP A 44 8.14 -3.73 -5.69
CA ASP A 44 8.56 -2.40 -6.14
C ASP A 44 9.81 -1.91 -5.41
N LEU A 45 9.91 -2.17 -4.10
CA LEU A 45 11.09 -1.86 -3.28
C LEU A 45 12.38 -2.55 -3.77
N ASN A 46 12.24 -3.75 -4.36
CA ASN A 46 13.36 -4.53 -4.92
C ASN A 46 13.51 -4.36 -6.44
N SER A 47 12.83 -3.38 -7.05
CA SER A 47 12.94 -3.13 -8.49
C SER A 47 14.33 -2.59 -8.86
N ALA A 48 14.82 -2.92 -10.06
CA ALA A 48 16.01 -2.28 -10.61
C ALA A 48 15.79 -0.78 -10.90
N ASP A 49 14.53 -0.36 -11.08
CA ASP A 49 14.15 1.02 -11.31
C ASP A 49 14.18 1.83 -10.00
N PRO A 50 15.06 2.85 -9.88
CA PRO A 50 15.13 3.71 -8.69
C PRO A 50 13.81 4.41 -8.35
N ALA A 51 13.02 4.79 -9.35
CA ALA A 51 11.73 5.46 -9.11
C ALA A 51 10.75 4.50 -8.43
N ARG A 52 10.68 3.25 -8.90
CA ARG A 52 9.83 2.22 -8.28
C ARG A 52 10.27 1.88 -6.87
N ARG A 53 11.58 1.82 -6.61
CA ARG A 53 12.10 1.61 -5.25
C ARG A 53 11.64 2.71 -4.30
N SER A 54 11.80 3.97 -4.70
CA SER A 54 11.38 5.14 -3.92
C SER A 54 9.87 5.13 -3.65
N MET A 55 9.05 4.77 -4.65
CA MET A 55 7.61 4.64 -4.46
C MET A 55 7.26 3.52 -3.48
N GLY A 56 7.91 2.36 -3.57
CA GLY A 56 7.71 1.24 -2.65
C GLY A 56 8.03 1.60 -1.21
N ALA A 57 9.16 2.27 -0.98
CA ALA A 57 9.56 2.75 0.34
C ALA A 57 8.56 3.76 0.91
N LEU A 58 8.12 4.73 0.09
CA LEU A 58 7.13 5.74 0.52
C LEU A 58 5.77 5.10 0.85
N ALA A 59 5.36 4.07 0.11
CA ALA A 59 4.13 3.35 0.39
C ALA A 59 4.19 2.59 1.72
N LEU A 60 5.30 1.91 2.03
CA LEU A 60 5.49 1.26 3.33
C LEU A 60 5.43 2.27 4.48
N LYS A 61 6.12 3.40 4.33
CA LYS A 61 6.08 4.51 5.31
C LYS A 61 4.67 5.01 5.54
N ARG A 62 3.86 5.16 4.48
CA ARG A 62 2.45 5.56 4.59
C ARG A 62 1.57 4.53 5.31
N LEU A 63 1.90 3.25 5.19
CA LEU A 63 1.22 2.17 5.93
C LEU A 63 1.68 2.07 7.40
N GLY A 64 2.66 2.88 7.82
CA GLY A 64 3.16 2.90 9.20
C GLY A 64 4.24 1.86 9.49
N PHE A 65 4.82 1.22 8.47
CA PHE A 65 5.99 0.36 8.66
C PHE A 65 7.23 1.22 8.97
N PRO A 66 8.06 0.79 9.94
CA PRO A 66 9.38 1.39 10.13
C PRO A 66 10.25 1.12 8.89
N GLU A 67 11.19 2.04 8.66
CA GLU A 67 12.12 2.01 7.53
C GLU A 67 13.11 0.83 7.56
#